data_AF-A0A379B4B4-F1
#
_entry.id   AF-A0A379B4B4-F1
#
_cell.length_a   1.000
_cell.length_b   1.000
_cell.length_c   1.000
_cell.angle_alpha   90.00
_cell.angle_beta   90.00
_cell.angle_gamma   90.00
#
_symmetry.space_group_name_H-M   'P 1'
#
loop_
_entity.id
_entity.type
_entity.pdbx_description
1 polymer ?
#
loop_
_entity_poly.entity_id
_entity_poly.type
_entity_poly.pdbx_seq_one_letter_code
_entity_poly.pdbx_strand_id
1 'polypeptide(L)'
;MTQAQGVKRKVVIAKETVFGTKATKTAGKIIPRTESSLNSVFDSFASEEIRENMQRSPSIVGFEKVEGELKGELAAGQWSQFFAAALRGNWGSAKAPIVKKTSAGAEKQGKILVIPEKDHATESFTIEDIFSDISLSRIYTGCRVSKISVDIQPNGIASITVTFLGQKGEESQAAYFTTPTEVSQSSKLAGVNGQLLLGKAKAGLVTGCKFDIDLNASSEAVLGEKFAPDVFIGTIAISGSFTMYMQDKSMIEAVRRGNNLSLAIRMDAGSEDNADYMTFIFPGIKATSVEVDDGAKNLIQTLNFDAFPAVYDAESTIDEALKKATTLIIQDTLA
;
A
#
# COMPACT_ATOMS: atom_id res chain seq x y z
N MET A 1 -13.49 3.50 -36.18
CA MET A 1 -13.78 3.37 -34.73
C MET A 1 -12.63 3.99 -33.96
N THR A 2 -12.90 4.90 -33.03
CA THR A 2 -11.87 5.51 -32.18
C THR A 2 -11.37 4.46 -31.20
N GLN A 3 -10.06 4.28 -31.10
CA GLN A 3 -9.45 3.38 -30.12
C GLN A 3 -9.04 4.18 -28.88
N ALA A 4 -9.34 3.65 -27.69
CA ALA A 4 -8.96 4.29 -26.44
C ALA A 4 -7.44 4.25 -26.23
N GLN A 5 -6.86 5.37 -25.77
CA GLN A 5 -5.43 5.48 -25.52
C GLN A 5 -5.14 5.52 -24.02
N GLY A 6 -4.16 4.73 -23.56
CA GLY A 6 -3.79 4.66 -22.14
C GLY A 6 -3.40 6.02 -21.53
N VAL A 7 -2.74 6.88 -22.31
CA VAL A 7 -2.35 8.25 -21.92
C VAL A 7 -3.55 9.18 -21.65
N LYS A 8 -4.71 8.88 -22.20
CA LYS A 8 -5.96 9.64 -22.01
C LYS A 8 -6.91 8.98 -21.03
N ARG A 9 -6.52 7.84 -20.45
CA ARG A 9 -7.20 7.27 -19.28
C ARG A 9 -6.77 8.06 -18.03
N LYS A 10 -7.74 8.44 -17.21
CA LYS A 10 -7.52 9.07 -15.90
C LYS A 10 -8.18 8.23 -14.81
N VAL A 11 -7.49 8.07 -13.69
CA VAL A 11 -8.04 7.44 -12.48
C VAL A 11 -8.29 8.54 -11.47
N VAL A 12 -9.55 8.67 -11.04
CA VAL A 12 -9.98 9.63 -10.03
C VAL A 12 -10.51 8.87 -8.83
N ILE A 13 -10.07 9.24 -7.63
CA ILE A 13 -10.43 8.55 -6.40
C ILE A 13 -10.95 9.55 -5.38
N ALA A 14 -12.02 9.18 -4.67
CA ALA A 14 -12.51 9.90 -3.51
C ALA A 14 -12.97 8.93 -2.42
N LYS A 15 -12.76 9.32 -1.17
CA LYS A 15 -13.24 8.55 -0.01
C LYS A 15 -14.78 8.62 0.07
N GLU A 16 -15.40 7.49 0.36
CA GLU A 16 -16.85 7.39 0.58
C GLU A 16 -17.20 7.81 2.01
N THR A 17 -18.35 8.47 2.17
CA THR A 17 -18.92 8.75 3.51
C THR A 17 -19.71 7.55 4.03
N VAL A 18 -20.34 6.81 3.13
CA VAL A 18 -21.11 5.59 3.41
C VAL A 18 -20.65 4.53 2.41
N PHE A 19 -20.31 3.34 2.92
CA PHE A 19 -19.84 2.23 2.10
C PHE A 19 -20.79 1.94 0.93
N GLY A 20 -20.23 1.77 -0.26
CA GLY A 20 -20.98 1.42 -1.47
C GLY A 20 -21.75 2.58 -2.10
N THR A 21 -21.77 3.75 -1.45
CA THR A 21 -22.40 4.96 -1.98
C THR A 21 -21.36 5.87 -2.61
N LYS A 22 -21.60 6.29 -3.86
CA LYS A 22 -20.69 7.18 -4.60
C LYS A 22 -20.30 8.41 -3.77
N ALA A 23 -19.00 8.65 -3.66
CA ALA A 23 -18.42 9.79 -2.97
C ALA A 23 -18.87 11.14 -3.56
N THR A 24 -18.70 12.24 -2.82
CA THR A 24 -19.09 13.58 -3.30
C THR A 24 -18.39 13.94 -4.63
N LYS A 25 -19.16 14.40 -5.63
CA LYS A 25 -18.69 14.70 -6.99
C LYS A 25 -17.50 15.67 -7.09
N THR A 26 -17.31 16.53 -6.09
CA THR A 26 -16.22 17.52 -6.05
C THR A 26 -15.00 17.06 -5.25
N ALA A 27 -15.07 15.90 -4.59
CA ALA A 27 -14.00 15.37 -3.75
C ALA A 27 -12.92 14.58 -4.52
N GLY A 28 -13.13 14.35 -5.83
CA GLY A 28 -12.24 13.54 -6.66
C GLY A 28 -10.80 14.05 -6.71
N LYS A 29 -9.86 13.13 -6.50
CA LYS A 29 -8.42 13.35 -6.68
C LYS A 29 -7.88 12.48 -7.81
N ILE A 30 -7.19 13.11 -8.75
CA ILE A 30 -6.51 12.41 -9.85
C ILE A 30 -5.23 11.80 -9.29
N ILE A 31 -5.04 10.50 -9.48
CA ILE A 31 -3.83 9.80 -9.03
C ILE A 31 -3.01 9.39 -10.25
N PRO A 32 -1.74 9.85 -10.36
CA PRO A 32 -0.86 9.39 -11.41
C PRO A 32 -0.50 7.92 -11.17
N ARG A 33 -0.47 7.15 -12.24
CA ARG A 33 -0.32 5.68 -12.19
C ARG A 33 0.65 5.22 -13.26
N THR A 34 1.25 4.08 -13.02
CA THR A 34 1.96 3.29 -14.04
C THR A 34 0.98 2.33 -14.70
N GLU A 35 0.11 1.70 -13.90
CA GLU A 35 -0.87 0.72 -14.37
C GLU A 35 -2.14 0.77 -13.50
N SER A 36 -3.30 0.43 -14.07
CA SER A 36 -4.52 0.13 -13.31
C SER A 36 -5.24 -1.03 -13.96
N SER A 37 -5.46 -2.10 -13.19
CA SER A 37 -6.13 -3.33 -13.62
C SER A 37 -7.54 -3.50 -13.03
N LEU A 38 -8.07 -2.47 -12.35
CA LEU A 38 -9.41 -2.46 -11.77
C LEU A 38 -10.49 -2.85 -12.80
N ASN A 39 -11.28 -3.85 -12.43
CA ASN A 39 -12.37 -4.36 -13.26
C ASN A 39 -13.52 -4.93 -12.43
N SER A 40 -14.73 -4.90 -12.98
CA SER A 40 -15.82 -5.74 -12.48
C SER A 40 -15.60 -7.19 -12.92
N VAL A 41 -15.62 -8.10 -11.96
CA VAL A 41 -15.49 -9.54 -12.16
C VAL A 41 -16.81 -10.19 -11.76
N PHE A 42 -17.23 -11.17 -12.57
CA PHE A 42 -18.44 -11.94 -12.34
C PHE A 42 -18.08 -13.40 -12.16
N ASP A 43 -18.56 -14.01 -11.08
CA ASP A 43 -18.45 -15.45 -10.93
C ASP A 43 -19.32 -16.15 -11.98
N SER A 44 -18.89 -17.31 -12.48
CA SER A 44 -19.68 -18.10 -13.41
C SER A 44 -19.71 -19.55 -12.99
N PHE A 45 -20.90 -20.15 -13.02
CA PHE A 45 -21.10 -21.54 -12.61
C PHE A 45 -21.57 -22.35 -13.82
N ALA A 46 -20.82 -23.39 -14.14
CA ALA A 46 -21.16 -24.33 -15.20
C ALA A 46 -21.87 -25.55 -14.61
N SER A 47 -22.85 -26.07 -15.33
CA SER A 47 -23.49 -27.32 -14.95
C SER A 47 -22.54 -28.51 -15.12
N GLU A 48 -22.46 -29.36 -14.10
CA GLU A 48 -21.74 -30.64 -14.11
C GLU A 48 -22.65 -31.84 -14.42
N GLU A 49 -23.91 -31.58 -14.76
CA GLU A 49 -24.89 -32.62 -15.09
C GLU A 49 -24.46 -33.38 -16.35
N ILE A 50 -24.25 -34.70 -16.22
CA ILE A 50 -23.91 -35.58 -17.34
C ILE A 50 -25.20 -35.88 -18.11
N ARG A 51 -25.28 -35.42 -19.36
CA ARG A 51 -26.42 -35.66 -20.25
C ARG A 51 -26.07 -36.61 -21.38
N GLU A 52 -27.03 -37.45 -21.76
CA GLU A 52 -26.89 -38.45 -22.83
C GLU A 52 -26.61 -37.81 -24.20
N ASN A 53 -27.04 -36.56 -24.41
CA ASN A 53 -26.71 -35.77 -25.61
C ASN A 53 -25.28 -35.20 -25.61
N MET A 54 -24.46 -35.52 -24.59
CA MET A 54 -23.07 -35.07 -24.41
C MET A 54 -22.89 -33.53 -24.39
N GLN A 55 -23.95 -32.76 -24.13
CA GLN A 55 -23.92 -31.31 -24.10
C GLN A 55 -24.09 -30.77 -22.68
N ARG A 56 -23.35 -29.71 -22.34
CA ARG A 56 -23.50 -28.96 -21.08
C ARG A 56 -24.61 -27.92 -21.19
N SER A 57 -25.28 -27.66 -20.07
CA SER A 57 -26.21 -26.54 -19.93
C SER A 57 -25.49 -25.20 -20.07
N PRO A 58 -26.17 -24.11 -20.50
CA PRO A 58 -25.63 -22.75 -20.36
C PRO A 58 -25.21 -22.47 -18.91
N SER A 59 -24.10 -21.77 -18.76
CA SER A 59 -23.62 -21.30 -17.46
C SER A 59 -24.53 -20.19 -16.92
N ILE A 60 -24.60 -20.11 -15.60
CA ILE A 60 -25.23 -18.97 -14.92
C ILE A 60 -24.15 -18.00 -14.46
N VAL A 61 -24.46 -16.70 -14.56
CA VAL A 61 -23.63 -15.64 -13.99
C VAL A 61 -24.03 -15.49 -12.53
N GLY A 62 -23.02 -15.49 -11.67
CA GLY A 62 -23.16 -15.36 -10.24
C GLY A 62 -22.93 -13.93 -9.76
N PHE A 63 -22.24 -13.86 -8.64
CA PHE A 63 -21.96 -12.67 -7.88
C PHE A 63 -21.03 -11.71 -8.62
N GLU A 64 -21.32 -10.40 -8.56
CA GLU A 64 -20.43 -9.35 -9.07
C GLU A 64 -19.57 -8.80 -7.92
N LYS A 65 -18.28 -8.61 -8.21
CA LYS A 65 -17.33 -7.90 -7.35
C LYS A 65 -16.40 -7.04 -8.18
N VAL A 66 -15.78 -6.04 -7.56
CA VAL A 66 -14.70 -5.28 -8.19
C VAL A 66 -13.38 -5.73 -7.61
N GLU A 67 -12.43 -6.07 -8.49
CA GLU A 67 -11.08 -6.45 -8.08
C GLU A 67 -10.06 -5.78 -8.99
N GLY A 68 -8.88 -5.52 -8.45
CA GLY A 68 -7.73 -5.09 -9.22
C GLY A 68 -6.76 -4.24 -8.45
N GLU A 69 -5.74 -3.77 -9.16
CA GLU A 69 -4.60 -3.09 -8.60
C GLU A 69 -4.41 -1.72 -9.23
N LEU A 70 -3.95 -0.76 -8.42
CA LEU A 70 -3.42 0.51 -8.85
C LEU A 70 -1.92 0.51 -8.56
N LYS A 71 -1.11 0.57 -9.63
CA LYS A 71 0.35 0.60 -9.54
C LYS A 71 0.88 1.99 -9.83
N GLY A 72 1.91 2.39 -9.10
CA GLY A 72 2.60 3.64 -9.37
C GLY A 72 3.95 3.73 -8.68
N GLU A 73 4.50 4.93 -8.74
CA GLU A 73 5.77 5.28 -8.11
C GLU A 73 5.50 5.97 -6.78
N LEU A 74 6.30 5.62 -5.78
CA LEU A 74 6.18 6.12 -4.43
C LEU A 74 6.57 7.61 -4.38
N ALA A 75 5.70 8.43 -3.80
CA ALA A 75 5.92 9.84 -3.54
C ALA A 75 5.21 10.21 -2.23
N ALA A 76 5.78 11.17 -1.48
CA ALA A 76 5.18 11.68 -0.26
C ALA A 76 3.82 12.33 -0.59
N GLY A 77 2.80 12.11 0.26
CA GLY A 77 1.45 12.65 0.11
C GLY A 77 0.54 11.87 -0.85
N GLN A 78 1.05 11.42 -2.00
CA GLN A 78 0.26 10.80 -3.08
C GLN A 78 -0.58 9.59 -2.61
N TRP A 79 0.01 8.74 -1.77
CA TRP A 79 -0.55 7.45 -1.36
C TRP A 79 -1.07 7.46 0.08
N SER A 80 -1.05 8.62 0.74
CA SER A 80 -1.36 8.81 2.15
C SER A 80 -2.72 8.25 2.58
N GLN A 81 -3.76 8.44 1.76
CA GLN A 81 -5.11 7.92 2.03
C GLN A 81 -5.16 6.39 2.00
N PHE A 82 -4.36 5.73 1.15
CA PHE A 82 -4.33 4.27 1.08
C PHE A 82 -3.54 3.67 2.23
N PHE A 83 -2.44 4.32 2.64
CA PHE A 83 -1.75 3.94 3.85
C PHE A 83 -2.64 4.10 5.09
N ALA A 84 -3.39 5.21 5.21
CA ALA A 84 -4.36 5.40 6.29
C ALA A 84 -5.42 4.28 6.31
N ALA A 85 -5.98 3.94 5.15
CA ALA A 85 -6.91 2.82 5.02
C ALA A 85 -6.28 1.47 5.37
N ALA A 86 -5.04 1.22 4.94
CA ALA A 86 -4.33 -0.04 5.17
C ALA A 86 -3.92 -0.24 6.64
N LEU A 87 -3.45 0.82 7.31
CA LEU A 87 -3.12 0.79 8.74
C LEU A 87 -4.36 0.98 9.63
N ARG A 88 -5.52 1.28 9.02
CA ARG A 88 -6.80 1.53 9.70
C ARG A 88 -6.69 2.63 10.76
N GLY A 89 -5.88 3.63 10.47
CA GLY A 89 -5.58 4.74 11.37
C GLY A 89 -5.73 6.09 10.68
N ASN A 90 -5.44 7.16 11.40
CA ASN A 90 -5.48 8.52 10.89
C ASN A 90 -4.12 9.18 11.06
N TRP A 91 -3.75 10.01 10.08
CA TRP A 91 -2.55 10.84 10.17
C TRP A 91 -2.68 11.85 11.32
N GLY A 92 -1.66 11.89 12.18
CA GLY A 92 -1.57 12.84 13.28
C GLY A 92 -1.21 14.26 12.85
N SER A 93 -0.82 15.07 13.83
CA SER A 93 -0.19 16.38 13.55
C SER A 93 1.23 16.20 13.02
N ALA A 94 1.75 17.18 12.29
CA ALA A 94 3.12 17.15 11.81
C ALA A 94 4.10 17.23 13.01
N LYS A 95 5.11 16.35 13.00
CA LYS A 95 6.11 16.20 14.04
C LYS A 95 7.51 16.19 13.45
N ALA A 96 8.52 16.39 14.30
CA ALA A 96 9.91 16.25 13.91
C ALA A 96 10.19 14.84 13.33
N PRO A 97 11.14 14.68 12.40
CA PRO A 97 11.49 13.38 11.85
C PRO A 97 11.93 12.41 12.95
N ILE A 98 11.39 11.19 12.89
CA ILE A 98 11.77 10.09 13.77
C ILE A 98 13.16 9.59 13.39
N VAL A 99 13.38 9.34 12.10
CA VAL A 99 14.69 9.00 11.53
C VAL A 99 15.25 10.25 10.90
N LYS A 100 16.35 10.80 11.46
CA LYS A 100 16.97 12.04 10.98
C LYS A 100 17.99 11.79 9.88
N LYS A 101 18.05 12.65 8.85
CA LYS A 101 19.08 12.60 7.79
C LYS A 101 20.34 13.32 8.25
N THR A 102 20.20 14.45 8.93
CA THR A 102 21.31 15.25 9.46
C THR A 102 21.21 15.44 10.97
N SER A 103 22.34 15.72 11.61
CA SER A 103 22.40 15.96 13.06
C SER A 103 22.09 17.42 13.44
N ALA A 104 21.93 18.33 12.47
CA ALA A 104 22.00 19.78 12.69
C ALA A 104 20.94 20.64 11.96
N GLY A 105 19.98 20.07 11.23
CA GLY A 105 19.03 20.82 10.39
C GLY A 105 17.60 20.92 10.91
N ALA A 106 16.88 21.97 10.49
CA ALA A 106 15.42 22.08 10.58
C ALA A 106 14.77 21.26 9.46
N GLU A 107 14.81 19.94 9.61
CA GLU A 107 14.19 19.00 8.67
C GLU A 107 12.66 19.18 8.66
N LYS A 108 12.03 18.90 7.51
CA LYS A 108 10.59 19.06 7.35
C LYS A 108 9.82 18.20 8.36
N GLN A 109 8.81 18.78 8.99
CA GLN A 109 7.95 18.02 9.88
C GLN A 109 6.99 17.15 9.06
N GLY A 110 6.87 15.88 9.42
CA GLY A 110 5.97 14.91 8.80
C GLY A 110 4.91 14.43 9.77
N LYS A 111 3.73 14.13 9.24
CA LYS A 111 2.65 13.52 10.02
C LYS A 111 2.97 12.05 10.25
N ILE A 112 2.56 11.54 11.40
CA ILE A 112 2.80 10.15 11.80
C ILE A 112 1.48 9.38 11.66
N LEU A 113 1.55 8.17 11.10
CA LEU A 113 0.49 7.19 11.02
C LEU A 113 0.94 5.91 11.73
N VAL A 114 0.08 5.39 12.60
CA VAL A 114 0.26 4.13 13.31
C VAL A 114 -1.01 3.30 13.22
N ILE A 115 -0.89 2.00 13.47
CA ILE A 115 -2.05 1.14 13.66
C ILE A 115 -2.60 1.44 15.06
N PRO A 116 -3.86 1.92 15.19
CA PRO A 116 -4.40 2.28 16.51
C PRO A 116 -4.74 1.03 17.33
N GLU A 117 -4.75 1.13 18.66
CA GLU A 117 -5.12 0.02 19.56
C GLU A 117 -6.63 -0.26 19.59
N LYS A 118 -7.43 0.74 19.22
CA LYS A 118 -8.90 0.74 19.22
C LYS A 118 -9.41 1.73 18.17
N ASP A 119 -10.71 1.70 17.91
CA ASP A 119 -11.38 2.66 17.01
C ASP A 119 -10.80 2.64 15.58
N HIS A 120 -10.54 1.43 15.06
CA HIS A 120 -9.98 1.23 13.73
C HIS A 120 -10.88 1.82 12.64
N ALA A 121 -10.30 2.63 11.75
CA ALA A 121 -11.01 3.15 10.60
C ALA A 121 -11.37 2.04 9.59
N THR A 122 -12.51 2.18 8.94
CA THR A 122 -12.98 1.34 7.82
C THR A 122 -13.26 2.24 6.63
N GLU A 123 -12.20 2.66 5.95
CA GLU A 123 -12.33 3.56 4.81
C GLU A 123 -12.65 2.77 3.53
N SER A 124 -13.62 3.26 2.76
CA SER A 124 -13.90 2.81 1.40
C SER A 124 -13.80 3.97 0.42
N PHE A 125 -13.60 3.64 -0.84
CA PHE A 125 -13.32 4.59 -1.91
C PHE A 125 -14.26 4.37 -3.09
N THR A 126 -14.66 5.47 -3.71
CA THR A 126 -15.19 5.48 -5.06
C THR A 126 -14.04 5.76 -6.02
N ILE A 127 -13.82 4.84 -6.96
CA ILE A 127 -12.77 4.94 -7.97
C ILE A 127 -13.41 5.10 -9.34
N GLU A 128 -13.03 6.12 -10.09
CA GLU A 128 -13.52 6.38 -11.44
C GLU A 128 -12.39 6.28 -12.46
N ASP A 129 -12.57 5.44 -13.46
CA ASP A 129 -11.76 5.32 -14.67
C ASP A 129 -12.42 6.09 -15.82
N ILE A 130 -11.78 7.17 -16.25
CA ILE A 130 -12.30 8.05 -17.32
C ILE A 130 -11.50 7.83 -18.59
N PHE A 131 -12.17 7.47 -19.68
CA PHE A 131 -11.63 7.31 -21.03
C PHE A 131 -12.17 8.43 -21.94
N SER A 132 -11.46 9.55 -22.02
CA SER A 132 -11.95 10.73 -22.73
C SER A 132 -12.11 10.55 -24.25
N ASP A 133 -11.36 9.62 -24.86
CA ASP A 133 -11.41 9.36 -26.31
C ASP A 133 -12.73 8.77 -26.79
N ILE A 134 -13.37 7.96 -25.94
CA ILE A 134 -14.54 7.16 -26.29
C ILE A 134 -15.76 7.56 -25.47
N SER A 135 -15.66 8.63 -24.66
CA SER A 135 -16.71 9.06 -23.74
C SER A 135 -17.23 7.90 -22.89
N LEU A 136 -16.31 7.21 -22.22
CA LEU A 136 -16.62 6.13 -21.28
C LEU A 136 -16.04 6.48 -19.92
N SER A 137 -16.87 6.31 -18.89
CA SER A 137 -16.50 6.37 -17.49
C SER A 137 -16.91 5.07 -16.83
N ARG A 138 -16.01 4.48 -16.04
CA ARG A 138 -16.29 3.33 -15.19
C ARG A 138 -16.13 3.75 -13.75
N ILE A 139 -17.14 3.50 -12.92
CA ILE A 139 -17.17 3.88 -11.52
C ILE A 139 -17.25 2.61 -10.71
N TYR A 140 -16.34 2.47 -9.76
CA TYR A 140 -16.30 1.40 -8.79
C TYR A 140 -16.62 1.97 -7.41
N THR A 141 -17.54 1.36 -6.67
CA THR A 141 -17.94 1.78 -5.32
C THR A 141 -17.64 0.69 -4.29
N GLY A 142 -17.54 1.12 -3.03
CA GLY A 142 -17.22 0.23 -1.92
C GLY A 142 -15.81 -0.35 -2.00
N CYS A 143 -14.88 0.28 -2.73
CA CYS A 143 -13.51 -0.23 -2.86
C CYS A 143 -12.76 -0.03 -1.54
N ARG A 144 -12.43 -1.12 -0.86
CA ARG A 144 -11.52 -1.12 0.29
C ARG A 144 -10.13 -1.59 -0.15
N VAL A 145 -9.10 -1.08 0.52
CA VAL A 145 -7.72 -1.53 0.30
C VAL A 145 -7.57 -2.93 0.90
N SER A 146 -7.20 -3.90 0.07
CA SER A 146 -6.94 -5.28 0.47
C SER A 146 -5.48 -5.51 0.81
N LYS A 147 -4.57 -4.96 0.01
CA LYS A 147 -3.13 -5.15 0.16
C LYS A 147 -2.36 -3.95 -0.37
N ILE A 148 -1.28 -3.57 0.29
CA ILE A 148 -0.29 -2.62 -0.23
C ILE A 148 1.06 -3.31 -0.31
N SER A 149 1.66 -3.32 -1.49
CA SER A 149 3.03 -3.79 -1.70
C SER A 149 3.93 -2.61 -2.02
N VAL A 150 5.06 -2.50 -1.34
CA VAL A 150 6.09 -1.49 -1.60
C VAL A 150 7.40 -2.20 -1.91
N ASP A 151 8.01 -1.84 -3.03
CA ASP A 151 9.31 -2.39 -3.46
C ASP A 151 10.31 -1.24 -3.65
N ILE A 152 11.37 -1.27 -2.84
CA ILE A 152 12.42 -0.25 -2.77
C ILE A 152 13.70 -0.89 -3.29
N GLN A 153 14.10 -0.45 -4.48
CA GLN A 153 15.34 -0.86 -5.11
C GLN A 153 16.47 0.15 -4.78
N PRO A 154 17.72 -0.31 -4.63
CA PRO A 154 18.82 0.54 -4.18
C PRO A 154 19.19 1.60 -5.22
N ASN A 155 19.00 1.26 -6.50
CA ASN A 155 19.25 2.15 -7.64
C ASN A 155 18.00 2.20 -8.54
N GLY A 156 16.87 2.55 -7.94
CA GLY A 156 15.59 2.65 -8.64
C GLY A 156 14.60 3.52 -7.87
N ILE A 157 13.58 3.98 -8.59
CA ILE A 157 12.42 4.63 -7.98
C ILE A 157 11.64 3.54 -7.22
N ALA A 158 11.25 3.84 -5.98
CA ALA A 158 10.43 2.92 -5.19
C ALA A 158 9.05 2.79 -5.84
N SER A 159 8.57 1.55 -5.98
CA SER A 159 7.26 1.26 -6.57
C SER A 159 6.25 0.91 -5.48
N ILE A 160 4.98 1.18 -5.75
CA ILE A 160 3.86 0.86 -4.87
C ILE A 160 2.72 0.26 -5.70
N THR A 161 2.13 -0.80 -5.15
CA THR A 161 0.95 -1.46 -5.68
C THR A 161 -0.13 -1.48 -4.60
N VAL A 162 -1.27 -0.87 -4.88
CA VAL A 162 -2.45 -0.90 -4.01
C VAL A 162 -3.48 -1.81 -4.62
N THR A 163 -3.82 -2.89 -3.93
CA THR A 163 -4.85 -3.85 -4.35
C THR A 163 -6.17 -3.47 -3.70
N PHE A 164 -7.25 -3.44 -4.48
CA PHE A 164 -8.59 -3.12 -4.01
C PHE A 164 -9.53 -4.30 -4.18
N LEU A 165 -10.46 -4.40 -3.23
CA LEU A 165 -11.64 -5.24 -3.31
C LEU A 165 -12.86 -4.34 -3.11
N GLY A 166 -13.76 -4.31 -4.09
CA GLY A 166 -14.92 -3.43 -4.12
C GLY A 166 -16.23 -4.17 -4.36
N GLN A 167 -17.33 -3.45 -4.16
CA GLN A 167 -18.68 -4.02 -4.14
C GLN A 167 -19.30 -4.09 -5.54
N LYS A 168 -19.21 -3.00 -6.32
CA LYS A 168 -19.96 -2.85 -7.56
C LYS A 168 -19.22 -1.96 -8.56
N GLY A 169 -19.31 -2.31 -9.84
CA GLY A 169 -18.95 -1.42 -10.94
C GLY A 169 -20.17 -0.91 -11.72
N GLU A 170 -20.06 0.29 -12.26
CA GLU A 170 -21.05 0.89 -13.16
C GLU A 170 -20.34 1.61 -14.30
N GLU A 171 -20.94 1.62 -15.49
CA GLU A 171 -20.42 2.36 -16.64
C GLU A 171 -21.37 3.51 -17.03
N SER A 172 -20.79 4.64 -17.46
CA SER A 172 -21.51 5.85 -17.86
C SER A 172 -20.80 6.51 -19.03
N GLN A 173 -21.52 7.31 -19.83
CA GLN A 173 -20.90 8.10 -20.90
C GLN A 173 -20.29 9.42 -20.39
N ALA A 174 -20.78 9.92 -19.24
CA ALA A 174 -20.30 11.15 -18.62
C ALA A 174 -19.48 10.83 -17.37
N ALA A 175 -18.41 11.60 -17.17
CA ALA A 175 -17.62 11.54 -15.95
C ALA A 175 -18.45 11.95 -14.72
N TYR A 176 -18.30 11.22 -13.62
CA TYR A 176 -19.01 11.46 -12.38
C TYR A 176 -18.36 12.57 -11.56
N PHE A 177 -17.03 12.54 -11.41
CA PHE A 177 -16.29 13.62 -10.78
C PHE A 177 -16.15 14.81 -11.74
N THR A 178 -16.74 15.94 -11.38
CA THR A 178 -16.88 17.10 -12.28
C THR A 178 -15.68 18.04 -12.26
N THR A 179 -14.97 18.10 -11.13
CA THR A 179 -13.81 19.00 -10.94
C THR A 179 -12.69 18.28 -10.19
N PRO A 180 -12.17 17.15 -10.70
CA PRO A 180 -11.13 16.42 -10.01
C PRO A 180 -9.82 17.21 -10.02
N THR A 181 -9.11 17.20 -8.89
CA THR A 181 -7.84 17.92 -8.71
C THR A 181 -6.70 16.93 -8.64
N GLU A 182 -5.52 17.29 -9.13
CA GLU A 182 -4.33 16.44 -8.98
C GLU A 182 -4.00 16.24 -7.49
N VAL A 183 -3.61 15.02 -7.13
CA VAL A 183 -3.14 14.71 -5.78
C VAL A 183 -1.82 15.44 -5.51
N SER A 184 -1.67 15.99 -4.29
CA SER A 184 -0.41 16.59 -3.88
C SER A 184 0.65 15.50 -3.73
N GLN A 185 1.82 15.73 -4.32
CA GLN A 185 2.92 14.77 -4.31
C GLN A 185 4.28 15.48 -4.29
N SER A 186 5.27 14.85 -3.67
CA SER A 186 6.68 15.24 -3.83
C SER A 186 7.26 14.72 -5.15
N SER A 187 8.54 15.00 -5.38
CA SER A 187 9.36 14.19 -6.30
C SER A 187 9.35 12.72 -5.88
N LYS A 188 9.61 11.83 -6.85
CA LYS A 188 9.59 10.38 -6.61
C LYS A 188 10.69 9.98 -5.62
N LEU A 189 10.32 9.09 -4.71
CA LEU A 189 11.23 8.55 -3.72
C LEU A 189 12.05 7.42 -4.34
N ALA A 190 13.35 7.46 -4.11
CA ALA A 190 14.29 6.47 -4.65
C ALA A 190 15.19 5.94 -3.53
N GLY A 191 15.60 4.68 -3.64
CA GLY A 191 16.47 4.04 -2.65
C GLY A 191 17.85 4.68 -2.53
N VAL A 192 18.32 5.41 -3.56
CA VAL A 192 19.62 6.09 -3.58
C VAL A 192 19.78 7.16 -2.49
N ASN A 193 18.68 7.85 -2.17
CA ASN A 193 18.65 8.87 -1.11
C ASN A 193 18.10 8.31 0.20
N GLY A 194 17.95 6.99 0.30
CA GLY A 194 17.40 6.33 1.46
C GLY A 194 18.45 5.89 2.46
N GLN A 195 18.05 5.79 3.73
CA GLN A 195 18.85 5.13 4.75
C GLN A 195 18.03 4.02 5.41
N LEU A 196 18.64 2.84 5.55
CA LEU A 196 18.11 1.75 6.36
C LEU A 196 18.81 1.72 7.71
N LEU A 197 18.02 1.61 8.77
CA LEU A 197 18.50 1.32 10.11
C LEU A 197 18.02 -0.06 10.53
N LEU A 198 18.95 -0.88 11.01
CA LEU A 198 18.66 -2.16 11.66
C LEU A 198 19.08 -2.04 13.14
N GLY A 199 18.16 -2.34 14.06
CA GLY A 199 18.43 -2.19 15.49
C GLY A 199 18.81 -0.75 15.88
N LYS A 200 18.25 0.25 15.19
CA LYS A 200 18.56 1.70 15.34
C LYS A 200 19.98 2.13 14.95
N ALA A 201 20.80 1.23 14.41
CA ALA A 201 22.09 1.57 13.79
C ALA A 201 21.95 1.62 12.27
N LYS A 202 22.67 2.53 11.59
CA LYS A 202 22.69 2.57 10.12
C LYS A 202 23.24 1.24 9.58
N ALA A 203 22.41 0.49 8.88
CA ALA A 203 22.80 -0.75 8.21
C ALA A 203 23.52 -0.36 6.91
N GLY A 204 24.85 -0.17 6.99
CA GLY A 204 25.64 0.51 5.97
C GLY A 204 25.75 -0.15 4.58
N LEU A 205 24.99 -1.21 4.29
CA LEU A 205 25.20 -2.09 3.14
C LEU A 205 23.90 -2.76 2.61
N VAL A 206 22.76 -2.10 2.75
CA VAL A 206 21.46 -2.66 2.32
C VAL A 206 21.22 -2.41 0.83
N THR A 207 20.86 -3.47 0.13
CA THR A 207 20.71 -3.50 -1.34
C THR A 207 19.25 -3.57 -1.80
N GLY A 208 18.28 -3.32 -0.91
CA GLY A 208 16.87 -3.24 -1.25
C GLY A 208 15.95 -3.69 -0.11
N CYS A 209 14.69 -3.28 -0.18
CA CYS A 209 13.66 -3.73 0.76
C CYS A 209 12.31 -3.80 0.07
N LYS A 210 11.61 -4.90 0.26
CA LYS A 210 10.23 -5.10 -0.17
C LYS A 210 9.40 -5.46 1.04
N PHE A 211 8.21 -4.90 1.15
CA PHE A 211 7.25 -5.31 2.18
C PHE A 211 5.82 -5.21 1.67
N ASP A 212 4.99 -6.05 2.26
CA ASP A 212 3.58 -6.18 2.00
C ASP A 212 2.80 -5.88 3.29
N ILE A 213 1.75 -5.07 3.16
CA ILE A 213 0.74 -4.84 4.18
C ILE A 213 -0.52 -5.53 3.68
N ASP A 214 -0.82 -6.70 4.22
CA ASP A 214 -1.99 -7.49 3.85
C ASP A 214 -3.09 -7.33 4.89
N LEU A 215 -4.28 -6.95 4.45
CA LEU A 215 -5.44 -6.81 5.31
C LEU A 215 -6.35 -8.05 5.29
N ASN A 216 -5.99 -9.08 4.52
CA ASN A 216 -6.77 -10.31 4.37
C ASN A 216 -8.25 -10.00 4.06
N ALA A 217 -8.49 -9.08 3.12
CA ALA A 217 -9.83 -8.65 2.78
C ALA A 217 -10.61 -9.77 2.07
N SER A 218 -11.90 -9.87 2.35
CA SER A 218 -12.79 -10.86 1.76
C SER A 218 -14.15 -10.25 1.45
N SER A 219 -14.80 -10.79 0.41
CA SER A 219 -16.12 -10.38 -0.05
C SER A 219 -16.95 -11.65 -0.20
N GLU A 220 -17.84 -11.89 0.76
CA GLU A 220 -18.65 -13.11 0.81
C GLU A 220 -20.02 -12.88 0.18
N ALA A 221 -20.45 -13.83 -0.65
CA ALA A 221 -21.76 -13.77 -1.30
C ALA A 221 -22.88 -14.10 -0.31
N VAL A 222 -23.95 -13.31 -0.34
CA VAL A 222 -25.17 -13.56 0.46
C VAL A 222 -26.29 -14.01 -0.46
N LEU A 223 -27.07 -14.99 -0.01
CA LEU A 223 -28.20 -15.53 -0.78
C LEU A 223 -29.22 -14.43 -1.09
N GLY A 224 -29.53 -14.25 -2.38
CA GLY A 224 -30.53 -13.29 -2.86
C GLY A 224 -29.97 -11.92 -3.25
N GLU A 225 -28.69 -11.65 -2.96
CA GLU A 225 -28.02 -10.41 -3.33
C GLU A 225 -27.08 -10.60 -4.53
N LYS A 226 -26.96 -9.55 -5.36
CA LYS A 226 -26.06 -9.56 -6.52
C LYS A 226 -24.63 -9.09 -6.21
N PHE A 227 -24.47 -8.42 -5.06
CA PHE A 227 -23.22 -7.82 -4.60
C PHE A 227 -23.04 -8.13 -3.11
N ALA A 228 -21.81 -8.09 -2.59
CA ALA A 228 -21.59 -8.33 -1.16
C ALA A 228 -22.20 -7.16 -0.40
N PRO A 229 -22.86 -7.40 0.75
CA PRO A 229 -23.31 -6.30 1.59
C PRO A 229 -22.13 -5.49 2.14
N ASP A 230 -20.97 -6.13 2.38
CA ASP A 230 -19.74 -5.46 2.81
C ASP A 230 -18.48 -6.21 2.34
N VAL A 231 -17.36 -5.50 2.25
CA VAL A 231 -16.01 -6.07 2.07
C VAL A 231 -15.35 -6.19 3.44
N PHE A 232 -15.27 -7.39 3.99
CA PHE A 232 -14.67 -7.62 5.30
C PHE A 232 -13.16 -7.45 5.25
N ILE A 233 -12.63 -6.82 6.29
CA ILE A 233 -11.20 -6.56 6.46
C ILE A 233 -10.72 -7.39 7.65
N GLY A 234 -9.82 -8.34 7.37
CA GLY A 234 -9.22 -9.22 8.36
C GLY A 234 -8.08 -8.57 9.15
N THR A 235 -7.19 -9.42 9.67
CA THR A 235 -6.03 -9.00 10.44
C THR A 235 -4.98 -8.36 9.55
N ILE A 236 -4.38 -7.25 10.01
CA ILE A 236 -3.25 -6.61 9.34
C ILE A 236 -2.01 -7.48 9.55
N ALA A 237 -1.57 -8.15 8.52
CA ALA A 237 -0.33 -8.92 8.47
C ALA A 237 0.71 -8.14 7.67
N ILE A 238 1.90 -7.97 8.23
CA ILE A 238 3.00 -7.24 7.60
C ILE A 238 4.20 -8.16 7.50
N SER A 239 4.63 -8.43 6.28
CA SER A 239 5.77 -9.29 5.98
C SER A 239 6.58 -8.70 4.83
N GLY A 240 7.82 -9.13 4.69
CA GLY A 240 8.69 -8.60 3.66
C GLY A 240 10.03 -9.28 3.59
N SER A 241 10.90 -8.70 2.76
CA SER A 241 12.27 -9.12 2.59
C SER A 241 13.18 -7.90 2.46
N PHE A 242 14.32 -7.91 3.13
CA PHE A 242 15.39 -6.94 2.85
C PHE A 242 16.66 -7.67 2.46
N THR A 243 17.46 -7.01 1.62
CA THR A 243 18.74 -7.55 1.17
C THR A 243 19.87 -6.69 1.70
N MET A 244 20.97 -7.33 2.09
CA MET A 244 22.18 -6.63 2.51
C MET A 244 23.41 -7.46 2.17
N TYR A 245 24.58 -6.82 2.08
CA TYR A 245 25.82 -7.58 1.98
C TYR A 245 26.07 -8.39 3.26
N MET A 246 26.52 -9.64 3.09
CA MET A 246 26.90 -10.50 4.20
C MET A 246 28.24 -10.04 4.79
N GLN A 247 28.20 -9.35 5.93
CA GLN A 247 29.41 -8.91 6.64
C GLN A 247 29.84 -9.87 7.74
N ASP A 248 28.88 -10.45 8.46
CA ASP A 248 29.12 -11.31 9.60
C ASP A 248 28.02 -12.36 9.77
N LYS A 249 28.19 -13.24 10.77
CA LYS A 249 27.20 -14.27 11.11
C LYS A 249 26.02 -13.75 11.95
N SER A 250 25.97 -12.46 12.31
CA SER A 250 25.01 -11.93 13.28
C SER A 250 23.57 -12.08 12.79
N MET A 251 23.33 -11.88 11.50
CA MET A 251 22.01 -12.02 10.88
C MET A 251 21.57 -13.48 10.80
N ILE A 252 22.51 -14.39 10.53
CA ILE A 252 22.28 -15.84 10.55
C ILE A 252 21.95 -16.31 11.97
N GLU A 253 22.65 -15.79 12.98
CA GLU A 253 22.36 -16.08 14.39
C GLU A 253 21.04 -15.46 14.85
N ALA A 254 20.68 -14.27 14.35
CA ALA A 254 19.40 -13.63 14.64
C ALA A 254 18.22 -14.49 14.13
N VAL A 255 18.33 -15.05 12.92
CA VAL A 255 17.36 -16.02 12.38
C VAL A 255 17.35 -17.30 13.23
N ARG A 256 18.52 -17.90 13.49
CA ARG A 256 18.62 -19.18 14.22
C ARG A 256 18.08 -19.09 15.65
N ARG A 257 18.24 -17.94 16.31
CA ARG A 257 17.79 -17.72 17.70
C ARG A 257 16.42 -17.07 17.79
N GLY A 258 15.84 -16.64 16.67
CA GLY A 258 14.56 -15.93 16.64
C GLY A 258 14.60 -14.58 17.37
N ASN A 259 15.73 -13.87 17.27
CA ASN A 259 15.92 -12.59 17.94
C ASN A 259 14.98 -11.52 17.35
N ASN A 260 14.48 -10.64 18.22
CA ASN A 260 13.72 -9.48 17.79
C ASN A 260 14.68 -8.42 17.24
N LEU A 261 14.40 -7.92 16.04
CA LEU A 261 15.12 -6.82 15.40
C LEU A 261 14.14 -5.66 15.16
N SER A 262 14.66 -4.49 14.82
CA SER A 262 13.85 -3.34 14.37
C SER A 262 14.37 -2.87 13.01
N LEU A 263 13.48 -2.46 12.12
CA LEU A 263 13.83 -2.00 10.77
C LEU A 263 13.25 -0.60 10.56
N ALA A 264 14.05 0.33 10.04
CA ALA A 264 13.55 1.64 9.63
C ALA A 264 14.14 2.03 8.28
N ILE A 265 13.30 2.48 7.36
CA ILE A 265 13.66 2.94 6.03
C ILE A 265 13.20 4.38 5.93
N ARG A 266 14.13 5.32 5.76
CA ARG A 266 13.79 6.68 5.32
C ARG A 266 14.19 6.86 3.87
N MET A 267 13.34 7.51 3.08
CA MET A 267 13.64 7.93 1.70
C MET A 267 13.35 9.42 1.56
N ASP A 268 14.31 10.16 1.00
CA ASP A 268 14.19 11.60 0.76
C ASP A 268 13.98 11.89 -0.73
N ALA A 269 13.06 12.81 -1.03
CA ALA A 269 12.73 13.24 -2.39
C ALA A 269 13.79 14.17 -3.01
N GLY A 270 14.80 14.59 -2.23
CA GLY A 270 15.87 15.48 -2.67
C GLY A 270 17.06 15.51 -1.72
N SER A 271 18.14 16.18 -2.15
CA SER A 271 19.39 16.33 -1.39
C SER A 271 19.32 17.39 -0.31
N GLU A 272 18.38 18.33 -0.38
CA GLU A 272 18.21 19.42 0.59
C GLU A 272 17.86 18.92 1.99
N ASP A 273 18.15 19.74 3.02
CA ASP A 273 17.85 19.42 4.42
C ASP A 273 16.35 19.49 4.75
N ASN A 274 15.60 20.33 4.03
CA ASN A 274 14.15 20.47 4.16
C ASN A 274 13.39 19.74 3.04
N ALA A 275 14.00 18.73 2.42
CA ALA A 275 13.35 17.91 1.40
C ALA A 275 12.16 17.14 1.98
N ASP A 276 11.17 16.87 1.14
CA ASP A 276 10.10 15.94 1.47
C ASP A 276 10.65 14.53 1.65
N TYR A 277 10.12 13.78 2.60
CA TYR A 277 10.54 12.42 2.86
C TYR A 277 9.37 11.55 3.27
N MET A 278 9.57 10.24 3.14
CA MET A 278 8.74 9.24 3.80
C MET A 278 9.61 8.25 4.55
N THR A 279 9.17 7.91 5.75
CA THR A 279 9.83 6.92 6.60
C THR A 279 8.87 5.79 6.95
N PHE A 280 9.32 4.55 6.77
CA PHE A 280 8.66 3.35 7.25
C PHE A 280 9.46 2.77 8.40
N ILE A 281 8.82 2.51 9.52
CA ILE A 281 9.47 1.98 10.72
C ILE A 281 8.69 0.78 11.20
N PHE A 282 9.37 -0.36 11.25
CA PHE A 282 8.89 -1.60 11.84
C PHE A 282 9.54 -1.75 13.21
N PRO A 283 8.80 -1.48 14.30
CA PRO A 283 9.37 -1.47 15.65
C PRO A 283 9.90 -2.84 16.07
N GLY A 284 9.22 -3.90 15.63
CA GLY A 284 9.60 -5.28 15.87
C GLY A 284 9.45 -6.11 14.60
N ILE A 285 10.54 -6.75 14.20
CA ILE A 285 10.59 -7.76 13.13
C ILE A 285 11.31 -9.01 13.63
N LYS A 286 10.91 -10.17 13.11
CA LYS A 286 11.65 -11.42 13.24
C LYS A 286 12.05 -11.88 11.85
N ALA A 287 13.33 -12.11 11.65
CA ALA A 287 13.81 -12.72 10.42
C ALA A 287 13.50 -14.22 10.45
N THR A 288 12.83 -14.73 9.42
CA THR A 288 12.34 -16.12 9.32
C THR A 288 13.25 -17.00 8.49
N SER A 289 13.92 -16.42 7.49
CA SER A 289 14.92 -17.11 6.69
C SER A 289 16.06 -16.17 6.31
N VAL A 290 17.19 -16.77 5.93
CA VAL A 290 18.33 -16.10 5.34
C VAL A 290 18.81 -16.93 4.15
N GLU A 291 18.88 -16.29 2.99
CA GLU A 291 19.40 -16.87 1.76
C GLU A 291 20.64 -16.08 1.35
N VAL A 292 21.73 -16.75 1.00
CA VAL A 292 22.97 -16.11 0.57
C VAL A 292 23.21 -16.45 -0.90
N ASP A 293 23.34 -15.42 -1.74
CA ASP A 293 23.72 -15.57 -3.14
C ASP A 293 25.24 -15.72 -3.26
N ASP A 294 25.68 -16.84 -3.83
CA ASP A 294 27.09 -17.23 -4.03
C ASP A 294 27.59 -16.92 -5.46
N GLY A 295 27.02 -15.88 -6.09
CA GLY A 295 27.55 -15.36 -7.35
C GLY A 295 28.99 -14.86 -7.21
N ALA A 296 29.73 -14.77 -8.33
CA ALA A 296 31.09 -14.24 -8.40
C ALA A 296 31.18 -12.71 -8.18
N LYS A 297 30.52 -12.20 -7.14
CA LYS A 297 30.41 -10.83 -6.67
C LYS A 297 30.42 -10.85 -5.13
N ASN A 298 30.32 -9.68 -4.48
CA ASN A 298 30.13 -9.65 -3.03
C ASN A 298 28.86 -10.41 -2.65
N LEU A 299 28.95 -11.27 -1.63
CA LEU A 299 27.83 -12.09 -1.16
C LEU A 299 26.70 -11.20 -0.64
N ILE A 300 25.53 -11.34 -1.23
CA ILE A 300 24.29 -10.66 -0.80
C ILE A 300 23.48 -11.68 -0.02
N GLN A 301 23.02 -11.30 1.17
CA GLN A 301 22.06 -12.06 1.95
C GLN A 301 20.67 -11.42 1.85
N THR A 302 19.66 -12.23 1.54
CA THR A 302 18.24 -11.89 1.56
C THR A 302 17.63 -12.43 2.84
N LEU A 303 17.03 -11.54 3.64
CA LEU A 303 16.33 -11.91 4.86
C LEU A 303 14.84 -11.65 4.70
N ASN A 304 14.05 -12.71 4.79
CA ASN A 304 12.60 -12.61 4.93
C ASN A 304 12.26 -12.32 6.38
N PHE A 305 11.28 -11.47 6.61
CA PHE A 305 10.84 -11.08 7.94
C PHE A 305 9.33 -11.00 8.06
N ASP A 306 8.86 -11.27 9.28
CA ASP A 306 7.51 -10.96 9.72
C ASP A 306 7.58 -9.86 10.77
N ALA A 307 6.75 -8.84 10.62
CA ALA A 307 6.65 -7.74 11.58
C ALA A 307 5.58 -8.05 12.62
N PHE A 308 5.80 -7.58 13.84
CA PHE A 308 4.86 -7.74 14.96
C PHE A 308 4.75 -6.46 15.79
N PRO A 309 3.67 -6.26 16.56
CA PRO A 309 3.53 -5.08 17.39
C PRO A 309 4.65 -4.99 18.43
N ALA A 310 5.40 -3.89 18.39
CA ALA A 310 6.39 -3.57 19.40
C ALA A 310 6.44 -2.05 19.64
N VAL A 311 7.01 -1.66 20.77
CA VAL A 311 7.23 -0.25 21.09
C VAL A 311 8.53 0.20 20.43
N TYR A 312 8.47 1.23 19.60
CA TYR A 312 9.67 1.73 18.91
C TYR A 312 10.59 2.49 19.86
N ASP A 313 10.01 3.42 20.62
CA ASP A 313 10.75 4.28 21.54
C ASP A 313 9.87 4.71 22.72
N ALA A 314 10.01 3.99 23.84
CA ALA A 314 9.21 4.23 25.04
C ALA A 314 9.52 5.58 25.71
N GLU A 315 10.71 6.15 25.46
CA GLU A 315 11.17 7.41 26.04
C GLU A 315 11.01 8.58 25.05
N SER A 316 10.34 8.36 23.91
CA SER A 316 10.29 9.35 22.84
C SER A 316 9.62 10.65 23.28
N THR A 317 10.24 11.77 22.93
CA THR A 317 9.68 13.12 23.12
C THR A 317 9.05 13.67 21.84
N ILE A 318 9.13 12.92 20.73
CA ILE A 318 8.63 13.33 19.41
C ILE A 318 7.09 13.21 19.36
N ASP A 319 6.57 12.04 19.72
CA ASP A 319 5.13 11.77 19.78
C ASP A 319 4.80 10.60 20.71
N GLU A 320 3.65 10.66 21.38
CA GLU A 320 3.17 9.59 22.28
C GLU A 320 2.83 8.30 21.51
N ALA A 321 2.51 8.39 20.21
CA ALA A 321 2.25 7.22 19.37
C ALA A 321 3.46 6.28 19.27
N LEU A 322 4.69 6.80 19.44
CA LEU A 322 5.93 6.01 19.39
C LEU A 322 6.15 5.15 20.64
N LYS A 323 5.43 5.48 21.73
CA LYS A 323 5.47 4.77 23.01
C LYS A 323 4.49 3.60 23.05
N LYS A 324 3.65 3.45 22.03
CA LYS A 324 2.64 2.39 21.94
C LYS A 324 3.10 1.26 21.04
N ALA A 325 2.60 0.07 21.30
CA ALA A 325 2.89 -1.09 20.46
C ALA A 325 2.17 -0.96 19.11
N THR A 326 2.91 -0.96 18.01
CA THR A 326 2.38 -0.99 16.66
C THR A 326 3.31 -1.80 15.76
N THR A 327 2.76 -2.42 14.71
CA THR A 327 3.53 -3.23 13.77
C THR A 327 4.28 -2.37 12.75
N LEU A 328 3.70 -1.21 12.39
CA LEU A 328 4.26 -0.27 11.43
C LEU A 328 3.96 1.17 11.86
N ILE A 329 4.93 2.04 11.66
CA ILE A 329 4.82 3.48 11.79
C ILE A 329 5.25 4.07 10.45
N ILE A 330 4.43 4.96 9.90
CA ILE A 330 4.75 5.71 8.69
C ILE A 330 4.84 7.18 9.06
N GLN A 331 5.89 7.86 8.59
CA GLN A 331 5.99 9.31 8.67
C GLN A 331 6.09 9.89 7.27
N ASP A 332 5.18 10.79 6.91
CA ASP A 332 5.08 11.41 5.58
C ASP A 332 4.97 12.94 5.73
N THR A 333 5.78 13.69 4.98
CA THR A 333 5.82 15.15 5.02
C THR A 333 4.67 15.84 4.28
N LEU A 334 3.90 15.13 3.45
CA LEU A 334 2.80 15.68 2.64
C LEU A 334 1.45 14.96 2.84
N ALA A 335 1.35 14.06 3.83
CA ALA A 335 0.07 13.47 4.24
C ALA A 335 -0.88 14.49 4.88
#